data_AF-A0A5K0WFF5-F1
#
_entry.id   AF-A0A5K0WFF5-F1
#
_cell.length_a   1.000
_cell.length_b   1.000
_cell.length_c   1.000
_cell.angle_alpha   90.00
_cell.angle_beta   90.00
_cell.angle_gamma   90.00
#
_symmetry.space_group_name_H-M   'P 1'
#
loop_
_entity.id
_entity.type
_entity.pdbx_description
1 polymer ?
#
loop_
_entity_poly.entity_id
_entity_poly.type
_entity_poly.pdbx_seq_one_letter_code
_entity_poly.pdbx_strand_id
1 'polypeptide(L)' 'VAALQQIGKILGKRDWDFNVDPCSGKSGWTTLRPQKGFENEVGCLCTDAVCHVTR' A
#
# COMPACT_ATOMS: atom_id res chain seq x y z
N VAL A 1 3.98 -5.13 9.53
CA VAL A 1 4.23 -5.75 8.20
C VAL A 1 3.38 -6.99 7.93
N ALA A 2 3.16 -7.89 8.90
CA ALA A 2 2.40 -9.15 8.67
C ALA A 2 0.99 -8.96 8.06
N ALA A 3 0.23 -7.94 8.49
CA ALA A 3 -1.10 -7.68 7.96
C ALA A 3 -1.10 -7.31 6.46
N LEU A 4 -0.21 -6.40 6.03
CA LEU A 4 -0.07 -6.03 4.63
C LEU A 4 0.38 -7.20 3.76
N GLN A 5 1.23 -8.09 4.28
CA GLN A 5 1.63 -9.31 3.57
C GLN A 5 0.45 -10.27 3.37
N GLN A 6 -0.43 -10.42 4.37
CA GLN A 6 -1.63 -11.25 4.24
C GLN A 6 -2.62 -10.64 3.25
N ILE A 7 -2.88 -9.33 3.34
CA ILE A 7 -3.73 -8.61 2.40
C ILE A 7 -3.18 -8.74 0.98
N GLY A 8 -1.88 -8.53 0.78
CA GLY A 8 -1.23 -8.67 -0.52
C GLY A 8 -1.42 -10.06 -1.12
N LYS A 9 -1.32 -11.12 -0.32
CA LYS A 9 -1.61 -12.50 -0.77
C LYS A 9 -3.07 -12.68 -1.19
N ILE A 10 -4.02 -12.15 -0.42
CA ILE A 10 -5.45 -12.24 -0.71
C ILE A 10 -5.79 -11.48 -2.01
N LEU A 11 -5.20 -10.31 -2.20
CA LEU A 11 -5.40 -9.47 -3.38
C LEU A 11 -4.58 -9.93 -4.60
N GLY A 12 -3.72 -10.95 -4.45
CA GLY A 12 -2.82 -11.38 -5.51
C GLY A 12 -1.72 -10.36 -5.87
N LYS A 13 -1.43 -9.42 -4.96
CA LYS A 13 -0.36 -8.43 -5.10
C LYS A 13 1.00 -9.10 -4.97
N ARG A 14 1.77 -9.06 -6.07
CA ARG A 14 3.12 -9.67 -6.18
C ARG A 14 4.21 -8.62 -6.37
N ASP A 15 3.80 -7.39 -6.61
CA ASP A 15 4.63 -6.23 -6.94
C ASP A 15 4.94 -5.34 -5.74
N TRP A 16 4.36 -5.61 -4.57
CA TRP A 16 4.64 -4.88 -3.33
C TRP A 16 6.00 -5.25 -2.74
N ASP A 17 6.85 -4.25 -2.57
CA ASP A 17 8.10 -4.39 -1.82
C ASP A 17 7.92 -4.04 -0.34
N PHE A 18 7.88 -5.08 0.50
CA PHE A 18 7.72 -4.94 1.95
C PHE A 18 8.96 -4.41 2.68
N ASN A 19 10.07 -4.20 1.98
CA ASN A 19 11.25 -3.51 2.54
C ASN A 19 11.19 -1.99 2.34
N VAL A 20 10.22 -1.50 1.58
CA VAL A 20 10.00 -0.08 1.32
C VAL A 20 8.80 0.40 2.13
N ASP A 21 8.85 1.66 2.55
CA ASP A 21 7.73 2.30 3.23
C ASP A 21 6.46 2.26 2.34
N PRO A 22 5.37 1.62 2.79
CA PRO A 22 4.12 1.54 2.04
C PRO A 22 3.50 2.92 1.79
N CYS A 23 3.75 3.90 2.66
CA CYS A 23 3.23 5.26 2.52
C CYS A 23 4.01 6.09 1.50
N SER A 24 5.12 5.59 0.97
CA SER A 24 5.90 6.28 -0.05
C SER A 24 5.24 6.26 -1.43
N GLY A 25 4.28 5.35 -1.66
CA GLY A 25 3.64 5.11 -2.96
C GLY A 25 4.57 4.52 -4.03
N LYS A 26 5.80 4.13 -3.67
CA LYS A 26 6.79 3.53 -4.59
C LYS A 26 6.65 2.01 -4.62
N SER A 27 7.43 1.32 -5.46
CA SER A 27 7.59 -0.15 -5.42
C SER A 27 6.27 -0.93 -5.33
N GLY A 28 5.30 -0.59 -6.19
CA GLY A 28 4.00 -1.26 -6.30
C GLY A 28 2.92 -0.80 -5.32
N TRP A 29 3.26 0.00 -4.32
CA TRP A 29 2.32 0.48 -3.29
C TRP A 29 1.21 1.38 -3.87
N THR A 30 1.49 2.10 -4.96
CA THR A 30 0.50 2.94 -5.64
C THR A 30 0.63 2.84 -7.17
N THR A 31 -0.50 2.85 -7.87
CA THR A 31 -0.56 3.05 -9.32
C THR A 31 -0.97 4.49 -9.60
N LEU A 32 -0.16 5.23 -10.36
CA LEU A 32 -0.52 6.59 -10.77
C LEU A 32 -1.64 6.55 -11.82
N ARG A 33 -2.72 7.30 -11.58
CA ARG A 33 -3.88 7.43 -12.49
C ARG A 33 -4.49 6.07 -12.85
N PRO A 34 -4.96 5.29 -11.86
CA PRO A 34 -5.58 4.01 -12.13
C PRO A 34 -6.91 4.19 -12.85
N GLN A 35 -7.35 3.15 -13.55
CA GLN A 35 -8.71 3.11 -14.08
C GLN A 35 -9.70 3.07 -12.91
N LYS A 36 -10.79 3.84 -13.02
CA LYS A 36 -11.82 3.89 -11.98
C LYS A 36 -12.37 2.48 -11.70
N GLY A 37 -12.42 2.08 -10.43
CA GLY A 37 -12.79 0.74 -9.99
C GLY A 37 -11.64 -0.27 -9.92
N PHE A 38 -10.44 0.13 -10.33
CA PHE A 38 -9.19 -0.63 -10.23
C PHE A 38 -8.11 0.18 -9.50
N GLU A 39 -8.54 1.04 -8.57
CA GLU A 39 -7.64 1.80 -7.74
C GLU A 39 -6.67 0.87 -6.98
N ASN A 40 -5.40 1.23 -7.00
CA ASN A 40 -4.35 0.54 -6.27
C ASN A 40 -3.54 1.59 -5.52
N GLU A 41 -3.82 1.73 -4.24
CA GLU A 41 -3.16 2.68 -3.36
C GLU A 41 -3.30 2.19 -1.93
N VAL A 42 -2.26 2.42 -1.13
CA VAL A 42 -2.32 2.27 0.32
C VAL A 42 -2.49 3.65 0.95
N GLY A 43 -3.61 3.87 1.62
CA GLY A 43 -3.93 5.12 2.30
C GLY A 43 -3.19 5.22 3.64
N CYS A 44 -2.49 6.33 3.86
CA CYS A 44 -1.76 6.59 5.10
C CYS A 44 -2.23 7.85 5.80
N LEU A 45 -2.42 7.75 7.11
CA LEU A 45 -2.71 8.86 8.00
C LEU A 45 -1.58 8.98 9.02
N CYS A 46 -0.75 10.00 8.85
CA CYS A 46 0.40 10.25 9.73
C CYS A 46 0.06 11.32 10.77
N THR A 47 0.19 10.97 12.03
CA THR A 47 0.12 11.90 13.17
C THR A 47 1.50 11.95 13.81
N ASP A 48 2.13 13.12 13.73
CA ASP A 48 3.53 13.34 14.11
C ASP A 48 4.50 12.36 13.43
N ALA A 49 5.20 11.53 14.22
CA ALA A 49 6.18 10.57 13.73
C ALA A 49 5.58 9.19 13.41
N VAL A 50 4.29 8.96 13.68
CA VAL A 50 3.64 7.66 13.52
C VAL A 50 2.61 7.71 12.40
N CYS A 51 2.74 6.81 11.42
CA CYS A 51 1.80 6.65 10.32
C CYS A 51 0.92 5.42 10.52
N HIS A 52 -0.39 5.61 10.40
CA HIS A 52 -1.38 4.54 10.35
C HIS A 52 -1.80 4.27 8.90
N VAL A 53 -1.71 3.02 8.49
CA VAL A 53 -2.22 2.55 7.20
C VAL A 53 -3.71 2.21 7.34
N THR A 54 -4.57 2.73 6.46
CA THR A 54 -6.03 2.75 6.68
C THR A 54 -6.90 2.21 5.53
N ARG A 55 -6.48 2.31 4.26
CA ARG A 55 -7.27 1.86 3.11
C ARG A 55 -6.42 1.22 2.04
#